data_AF-A0A1J3FI34-F1
#
_entry.id   AF-A0A1J3FI34-F1
#
_cell.length_a   1.000
_cell.length_b   1.000
_cell.length_c   1.000
_cell.angle_alpha   90.00
_cell.angle_beta   90.00
_cell.angle_gamma   90.00
#
_symmetry.space_group_name_H-M   'P 1'
#
loop_
_entity.id
_entity.type
_entity.pdbx_description
1 polymer ?
#
loop_
_entity_poly.entity_id
_entity_poly.type
_entity_poly.pdbx_seq_one_letter_code
_entity_poly.pdbx_strand_id
1 'polypeptide(L)'
;TDLFDVELVRNKLEELKHRRHEGSLRDIIFCMRADLVRNLGNMCNPELHKGRLHVPRLIKEYIDEVSTQLRMVCDTDTEELSLEEKLSFMHETRHAFGRTALLLSGGASLGAFHLGVVKTLVEHKMLPRIIAGSSVGSVMCAVVGTRSWPELQSFFEGSWHALQFFDQMGGIFTTVKRVMTQGAVHEIQHLQWKLRNLTNNLTFQEAFDITGRILGITVCSPRKHEPPRCLNYLTSPHVVIWSAVTASCAFPGLFEAQELMAKDRTGEIVPYHPPFNLDPEESSVASVRRWRDGSLEMDLPMIQLKELFNVNHFIVSQANPHIAPLLRMKEFVRASGGRFAAKV
;
A
#
# COMPACT_ATOMS: atom_id res chain seq x y z
N THR A 1 -26.55 -2.29 19.04
CA THR A 1 -26.21 -2.36 17.60
C THR A 1 -25.72 -3.75 17.33
N ASP A 2 -26.41 -4.52 16.50
CA ASP A 2 -26.11 -5.95 16.27
C ASP A 2 -24.89 -6.18 15.36
N LEU A 3 -24.14 -5.12 15.05
CA LEU A 3 -23.01 -5.14 14.13
C LEU A 3 -21.69 -5.55 14.81
N PHE A 4 -21.60 -5.41 16.13
CA PHE A 4 -20.46 -5.82 16.93
C PHE A 4 -20.91 -6.23 18.34
N ASP A 5 -20.17 -7.14 18.96
CA ASP A 5 -20.42 -7.67 20.30
C ASP A 5 -19.98 -6.65 21.36
N VAL A 6 -20.95 -5.88 21.84
CA VAL A 6 -20.73 -4.83 22.83
C VAL A 6 -20.30 -5.40 24.17
N GLU A 7 -20.82 -6.57 24.56
CA GLU A 7 -20.54 -7.20 25.85
C GLU A 7 -19.11 -7.73 25.87
N LEU A 8 -18.70 -8.45 24.82
CA LEU A 8 -17.34 -8.95 24.69
C LEU A 8 -16.31 -7.81 24.72
N VAL A 9 -16.52 -6.74 23.95
CA VAL A 9 -15.58 -5.61 23.92
C VAL A 9 -15.54 -4.88 25.27
N ARG A 10 -16.68 -4.74 25.96
CA ARG A 10 -16.74 -4.12 27.28
C ARG A 10 -16.02 -4.95 28.34
N ASN A 11 -16.28 -6.26 28.39
CA ASN A 11 -15.64 -7.16 29.33
C ASN A 11 -14.13 -7.17 29.12
N LYS A 12 -13.68 -7.18 27.85
CA LYS A 12 -12.25 -7.10 27.52
C LYS A 12 -11.62 -5.78 27.95
N LEU A 13 -12.31 -4.66 27.75
CA LEU A 13 -11.84 -3.35 28.19
C LEU A 13 -11.66 -3.29 29.71
N GLU A 14 -12.64 -3.76 30.47
CA GLU A 14 -12.54 -3.75 31.94
C GLU A 14 -11.44 -4.70 32.45
N GLU A 15 -11.28 -5.87 31.83
CA GLU A 15 -10.17 -6.79 32.10
C GLU A 15 -8.80 -6.14 31.81
N LEU A 16 -8.67 -5.38 30.71
CA LEU A 16 -7.45 -4.63 30.39
C LEU A 16 -7.17 -3.53 31.43
N LYS A 17 -8.18 -2.74 31.81
CA LYS A 17 -8.02 -1.67 32.81
C LYS A 17 -7.62 -2.23 34.17
N HIS A 18 -8.32 -3.27 34.64
CA HIS A 18 -8.04 -3.90 35.93
C HIS A 18 -6.59 -4.42 35.98
N ARG A 19 -6.14 -5.11 34.93
CA ARG A 19 -4.74 -5.55 34.81
C ARG A 19 -3.73 -4.41 34.82
N ARG A 20 -4.02 -3.29 34.15
CA ARG A 20 -3.13 -2.13 34.18
C ARG A 20 -3.00 -1.55 35.60
N HIS A 21 -4.07 -1.63 36.40
CA HIS A 21 -4.07 -1.09 37.77
C HIS A 21 -3.44 -2.03 38.81
N GLU A 22 -3.60 -3.35 38.65
CA GLU A 22 -3.17 -4.33 39.66
C GLU A 22 -1.98 -5.20 39.24
N GLY A 23 -1.72 -5.34 37.94
CA GLY A 23 -0.73 -6.24 37.38
C GLY A 23 0.65 -5.60 37.17
N SER A 24 1.66 -6.46 37.05
CA SER A 24 3.02 -6.07 36.65
C SER A 24 3.13 -5.86 35.13
N LEU A 25 4.21 -5.22 34.68
CA LEU A 25 4.53 -5.12 33.24
C LEU A 25 4.64 -6.50 32.57
N ARG A 26 5.13 -7.51 33.29
CA ARG A 26 5.23 -8.88 32.78
C ARG A 26 3.86 -9.51 32.57
N ASP A 27 2.89 -9.22 33.43
CA ASP A 27 1.51 -9.69 33.27
C ASP A 27 0.85 -9.07 32.04
N ILE A 28 1.09 -7.77 31.81
CA ILE A 28 0.63 -7.07 30.60
C ILE A 28 1.21 -7.75 29.35
N ILE A 29 2.52 -7.98 29.31
CA ILE A 29 3.19 -8.65 28.18
C ILE A 29 2.61 -10.05 27.95
N PHE A 30 2.48 -10.85 29.01
CA PHE A 30 1.96 -12.21 28.94
C PHE A 30 0.56 -12.26 28.31
N CYS A 31 -0.35 -11.40 28.79
CA CYS A 31 -1.72 -11.36 28.28
C CYS A 31 -1.82 -10.79 26.87
N MET A 32 -1.11 -9.69 26.56
CA MET A 32 -1.19 -9.05 25.25
C MET A 32 -0.68 -9.97 24.13
N ARG A 33 0.34 -10.80 24.41
CA ARG A 33 0.81 -11.80 23.44
C ARG A 33 -0.24 -12.85 23.10
N ALA A 34 -1.08 -13.22 24.06
CA ALA A 34 -2.05 -14.30 23.90
C ALA A 34 -3.37 -13.84 23.26
N ASP A 35 -3.79 -12.60 23.50
CA ASP A 35 -5.21 -12.23 23.31
C ASP A 35 -5.43 -10.93 22.51
N LEU A 36 -4.37 -10.34 21.95
CA LEU A 36 -4.53 -9.14 21.14
C LEU A 36 -5.00 -9.48 19.71
N VAL A 37 -6.32 -9.38 19.49
CA VAL A 37 -6.95 -9.61 18.19
C VAL A 37 -7.46 -8.31 17.56
N ARG A 38 -7.19 -8.11 16.27
CA ARG A 38 -7.58 -6.91 15.53
C ARG A 38 -9.08 -6.71 15.40
N ASN A 39 -9.85 -7.77 15.16
CA ASN A 39 -11.31 -7.69 14.96
C ASN A 39 -12.09 -8.30 16.14
N LEU A 40 -11.74 -7.92 17.37
CA LEU A 40 -12.45 -8.37 18.57
C LEU A 40 -13.94 -8.01 18.50
N GLY A 41 -14.82 -8.99 18.73
CA GLY A 41 -16.26 -8.76 18.73
C GLY A 41 -16.81 -8.17 17.42
N ASN A 42 -16.13 -8.37 16.29
CA ASN A 42 -16.49 -7.77 15.00
C ASN A 42 -16.45 -6.23 14.97
N MET A 43 -15.61 -5.60 15.81
CA MET A 43 -15.50 -4.14 15.89
C MET A 43 -14.97 -3.46 14.62
N CYS A 44 -14.32 -4.19 13.71
CA CYS A 44 -13.88 -3.70 12.40
C CYS A 44 -14.92 -3.86 11.29
N ASN A 45 -16.18 -4.19 11.62
CA ASN A 45 -17.25 -4.35 10.63
C ASN A 45 -17.42 -3.06 9.79
N PRO A 46 -17.28 -3.10 8.45
CA PRO A 46 -17.41 -1.91 7.61
C PRO A 46 -18.76 -1.19 7.75
N GLU A 47 -19.86 -1.93 7.95
CA GLU A 47 -21.20 -1.32 8.12
C GLU A 47 -21.31 -0.52 9.42
N LEU A 48 -20.52 -0.89 10.44
CA LEU A 48 -20.49 -0.15 11.70
C LEU A 48 -19.95 1.26 11.49
N HIS A 49 -18.97 1.42 10.60
CA HIS A 49 -18.26 2.67 10.37
C HIS A 49 -18.80 3.48 9.20
N LYS A 50 -19.66 2.87 8.36
CA LYS A 50 -20.23 3.53 7.19
C LYS A 50 -21.00 4.80 7.58
N GLY A 51 -20.63 5.93 6.99
CA GLY A 51 -21.24 7.24 7.24
C GLY A 51 -20.93 7.85 8.61
N ARG A 52 -20.07 7.22 9.43
CA ARG A 52 -19.66 7.77 10.72
C ARG A 52 -18.36 8.55 10.58
N LEU A 53 -18.33 9.75 11.17
CA LEU A 53 -17.10 10.52 11.34
C LEU A 53 -16.26 10.02 12.53
N HIS A 54 -16.91 9.34 13.48
CA HIS A 54 -16.29 8.90 14.71
C HIS A 54 -16.57 7.41 14.98
N VAL A 55 -15.54 6.72 15.48
CA VAL A 55 -15.63 5.35 15.97
C VAL A 55 -16.52 5.32 17.22
N PRO A 56 -17.36 4.28 17.42
CA PRO A 56 -18.12 4.12 18.65
C PRO A 56 -17.25 4.25 19.90
N ARG A 57 -17.73 4.97 20.91
CA ARG A 57 -16.97 5.32 22.12
C ARG A 57 -16.30 4.10 22.78
N LEU A 58 -17.02 2.99 22.91
CA LEU A 58 -16.49 1.76 23.52
C LEU A 58 -15.29 1.18 22.74
N ILE A 59 -15.36 1.17 21.40
CA ILE A 59 -14.26 0.69 20.55
C ILE A 59 -13.06 1.64 20.66
N LYS A 60 -13.33 2.95 20.71
CA LYS A 60 -12.27 3.95 20.91
C LYS A 60 -11.58 3.73 22.26
N GLU A 61 -12.33 3.60 23.35
CA GLU A 61 -11.78 3.34 24.69
C GLU A 61 -10.95 2.04 24.75
N TYR A 62 -11.40 0.98 24.07
CA TYR A 62 -10.63 -0.25 23.91
C TYR A 62 -9.30 -0.03 23.17
N ILE A 63 -9.33 0.64 22.02
CA ILE A 63 -8.11 0.92 21.23
C ILE A 63 -7.15 1.82 22.02
N ASP A 64 -7.68 2.82 22.73
CA ASP A 64 -6.90 3.74 23.55
C ASP A 64 -6.24 3.01 24.73
N GLU A 65 -6.95 2.08 25.38
CA GLU A 65 -6.41 1.25 26.47
C GLU A 65 -5.29 0.33 25.99
N VAL A 66 -5.52 -0.41 24.91
CA VAL A 66 -4.48 -1.25 24.27
C VAL A 66 -3.25 -0.42 23.89
N SER A 67 -3.46 0.74 23.26
CA SER A 67 -2.36 1.61 22.85
C SER A 67 -1.58 2.16 24.05
N THR A 68 -2.28 2.42 25.16
CA THR A 68 -1.66 2.87 26.41
C THR A 68 -0.78 1.79 27.01
N GLN A 69 -1.25 0.53 27.07
CA GLN A 69 -0.45 -0.58 27.59
C GLN A 69 0.78 -0.88 26.71
N LEU A 70 0.63 -0.83 25.37
CA LEU A 70 1.78 -0.94 24.46
C LEU A 70 2.82 0.15 24.72
N ARG A 71 2.38 1.41 24.92
CA ARG A 71 3.27 2.52 25.27
C ARG A 71 3.94 2.31 26.62
N MET A 72 3.22 1.83 27.63
CA MET A 72 3.81 1.51 28.94
C MET A 72 4.94 0.49 28.81
N VAL A 73 4.76 -0.57 28.01
CA VAL A 73 5.83 -1.57 27.79
C VAL A 73 7.05 -0.97 27.09
N CYS A 74 6.85 -0.05 26.14
CA CYS A 74 7.95 0.66 25.49
C CYS A 74 8.68 1.60 26.46
N ASP A 75 7.94 2.52 27.07
CA ASP A 75 8.45 3.76 27.67
C ASP A 75 8.88 3.57 29.13
N THR A 76 8.47 2.49 29.81
CA THR A 76 8.86 2.28 31.21
C THR A 76 10.28 1.74 31.28
N ASP A 77 11.22 2.55 31.76
CA ASP A 77 12.58 2.10 32.06
C ASP A 77 12.59 1.29 33.36
N THR A 78 12.75 -0.02 33.24
CA THR A 78 12.77 -0.97 34.35
C THR A 78 13.92 -1.95 34.17
N GLU A 79 14.62 -2.31 35.25
CA GLU A 79 15.63 -3.38 35.22
C GLU A 79 15.01 -4.76 34.99
N GLU A 80 13.69 -4.91 35.14
CA GLU A 80 12.96 -6.17 34.96
C GLU A 80 12.82 -6.64 33.50
N LEU A 81 12.99 -5.73 32.54
CA LEU A 81 12.77 -5.96 31.12
C LEU A 81 13.88 -5.30 30.29
N SER A 82 14.70 -6.13 29.66
CA SER A 82 15.73 -5.67 28.74
C SER A 82 15.13 -5.05 27.48
N LEU A 83 15.90 -4.19 26.81
CA LEU A 83 15.51 -3.61 25.52
C LEU A 83 15.23 -4.70 24.45
N GLU A 84 15.99 -5.79 24.48
CA GLU A 84 15.83 -6.92 23.57
C GLU A 84 14.48 -7.63 23.77
N GLU A 85 14.07 -7.86 25.03
CA GLU A 85 12.76 -8.44 25.36
C GLU A 85 11.61 -7.53 24.91
N LYS A 86 11.72 -6.21 25.13
CA LYS A 86 10.73 -5.23 24.66
C LYS A 86 10.60 -5.25 23.14
N LEU A 87 11.73 -5.24 22.42
CA LEU A 87 11.75 -5.30 20.96
C LEU A 87 11.14 -6.60 20.45
N SER A 88 11.53 -7.74 21.03
CA SER A 88 10.98 -9.05 20.68
C SER A 88 9.46 -9.08 20.85
N PHE A 89 8.97 -8.65 22.02
CA PHE A 89 7.53 -8.53 22.30
C PHE A 89 6.81 -7.67 21.24
N MET A 90 7.35 -6.51 20.90
CA MET A 90 6.73 -5.62 19.90
C MET A 90 6.72 -6.24 18.50
N HIS A 91 7.81 -6.91 18.10
CA HIS A 91 7.89 -7.59 16.83
C HIS A 91 6.88 -8.73 16.71
N GLU A 92 6.81 -9.58 17.73
CA GLU A 92 5.91 -10.73 17.80
C GLU A 92 4.45 -10.29 17.88
N THR A 93 4.14 -9.33 18.77
CA THR A 93 2.77 -8.79 18.93
C THR A 93 2.28 -8.16 17.63
N ARG A 94 3.13 -7.39 16.93
CA ARG A 94 2.81 -6.85 15.61
C ARG A 94 2.58 -7.96 14.58
N HIS A 95 3.33 -9.06 14.65
CA HIS A 95 3.18 -10.19 13.74
C HIS A 95 1.88 -10.97 14.02
N ALA A 96 1.48 -11.13 15.27
CA ALA A 96 0.21 -11.75 15.63
C ALA A 96 -0.99 -10.85 15.26
N PHE A 97 -0.89 -9.54 15.53
CA PHE A 97 -1.94 -8.57 15.28
C PHE A 97 -2.15 -8.24 13.78
N GLY A 98 -1.08 -8.39 12.99
CA GLY A 98 -1.04 -8.07 11.57
C GLY A 98 -0.97 -6.58 11.28
N ARG A 99 -0.79 -6.25 9.99
CA ARG A 99 -0.43 -4.90 9.53
C ARG A 99 -1.52 -4.26 8.67
N THR A 100 -1.48 -2.93 8.62
CA THR A 100 -2.30 -2.13 7.71
C THR A 100 -1.51 -1.78 6.46
N ALA A 101 -2.14 -1.86 5.28
CA ALA A 101 -1.60 -1.33 4.03
C ALA A 101 -2.53 -0.27 3.41
N LEU A 102 -1.95 0.70 2.72
CA LEU A 102 -2.66 1.64 1.86
C LEU A 102 -2.59 1.15 0.40
N LEU A 103 -3.73 1.02 -0.23
CA LEU A 103 -3.88 0.59 -1.62
C LEU A 103 -4.45 1.71 -2.47
N LEU A 104 -3.74 2.08 -3.53
CA LEU A 104 -4.12 3.13 -4.48
C LEU A 104 -4.39 2.48 -5.83
N SER A 105 -5.66 2.39 -6.22
CA SER A 105 -6.07 1.71 -7.45
C SER A 105 -5.74 2.49 -8.72
N GLY A 106 -5.93 1.86 -9.87
CA GLY A 106 -6.06 2.55 -11.14
C GLY A 106 -7.34 3.39 -11.20
N GLY A 107 -7.47 4.25 -12.22
CA GLY A 107 -8.67 5.07 -12.38
C GLY A 107 -8.63 6.19 -13.43
N ALA A 108 -7.63 6.19 -14.32
CA ALA A 108 -7.43 7.25 -15.32
C ALA A 108 -7.44 8.67 -14.70
N SER A 109 -8.42 9.51 -15.05
CA SER A 109 -8.46 10.94 -14.69
C SER A 109 -8.75 11.24 -13.22
N LEU A 110 -9.05 10.24 -12.40
CA LEU A 110 -9.41 10.41 -10.99
C LEU A 110 -8.22 10.28 -10.02
N GLY A 111 -6.98 10.19 -10.54
CA GLY A 111 -5.76 10.07 -9.73
C GLY A 111 -5.54 11.18 -8.70
N ALA A 112 -6.16 12.36 -8.90
CA ALA A 112 -6.14 13.45 -7.92
C ALA A 112 -6.79 13.09 -6.58
N PHE A 113 -7.72 12.11 -6.54
CA PHE A 113 -8.31 11.68 -5.27
C PHE A 113 -7.30 10.99 -4.35
N HIS A 114 -6.35 10.24 -4.91
CA HIS A 114 -5.28 9.62 -4.11
C HIS A 114 -4.46 10.67 -3.39
N LEU A 115 -4.25 11.83 -4.02
CA LEU A 115 -3.48 12.92 -3.45
C LEU A 115 -4.14 13.48 -2.19
N GLY A 116 -5.46 13.68 -2.20
CA GLY A 116 -6.21 14.09 -1.01
C GLY A 116 -6.13 13.05 0.12
N VAL A 117 -6.31 11.77 -0.21
CA VAL A 117 -6.22 10.67 0.78
C VAL A 117 -4.83 10.60 1.41
N VAL A 118 -3.76 10.62 0.59
CA VAL A 118 -2.38 10.57 1.07
C VAL A 118 -2.05 11.82 1.88
N LYS A 119 -2.44 13.02 1.42
CA LYS A 119 -2.25 14.27 2.16
C LYS A 119 -2.82 14.18 3.57
N THR A 120 -4.09 13.77 3.70
CA THR A 120 -4.73 13.62 5.01
C THR A 120 -4.01 12.59 5.89
N LEU A 121 -3.59 11.45 5.33
CA LEU A 121 -2.85 10.45 6.10
C LEU A 121 -1.48 10.96 6.56
N VAL A 122 -0.80 11.79 5.77
CA VAL A 122 0.50 12.37 6.14
C VAL A 122 0.32 13.46 7.21
N GLU A 123 -0.61 14.40 7.01
CA GLU A 123 -0.89 15.49 7.95
C GLU A 123 -1.24 14.98 9.36
N HIS A 124 -1.97 13.87 9.43
CA HIS A 124 -2.33 13.24 10.70
C HIS A 124 -1.33 12.18 11.19
N LYS A 125 -0.20 11.97 10.49
CA LYS A 125 0.82 10.95 10.83
C LYS A 125 0.28 9.51 10.87
N MET A 126 -0.70 9.22 10.03
CA MET A 126 -1.43 7.94 9.95
C MET A 126 -1.10 7.12 8.70
N LEU A 127 -0.13 7.54 7.88
CA LEU A 127 0.27 6.86 6.67
C LEU A 127 0.84 5.45 6.98
N PRO A 128 0.24 4.36 6.47
CA PRO A 128 0.76 3.02 6.68
C PRO A 128 2.16 2.82 6.08
N ARG A 129 2.98 1.98 6.73
CA ARG A 129 4.32 1.64 6.25
C ARG A 129 4.31 0.83 4.94
N ILE A 130 3.20 0.16 4.63
CA ILE A 130 3.02 -0.65 3.42
C ILE A 130 2.08 0.12 2.49
N ILE A 131 2.54 0.42 1.28
CA ILE A 131 1.79 1.18 0.29
C ILE A 131 1.94 0.46 -1.03
N ALA A 132 0.82 0.16 -1.70
CA ALA A 132 0.85 -0.43 -3.02
C ALA A 132 -0.14 0.22 -3.97
N GLY A 133 0.19 0.23 -5.25
CA GLY A 133 -0.73 0.76 -6.25
C GLY A 133 -0.49 0.29 -7.66
N SER A 134 -1.47 0.58 -8.49
CA SER A 134 -1.55 0.22 -9.90
C SER A 134 -1.79 1.48 -10.74
N SER A 135 -1.28 1.53 -11.97
CA SER A 135 -1.56 2.62 -12.90
C SER A 135 -1.31 4.01 -12.28
N VAL A 136 -2.27 4.93 -12.34
CA VAL A 136 -2.17 6.25 -11.68
C VAL A 136 -1.90 6.19 -10.17
N GLY A 137 -2.38 5.16 -9.47
CA GLY A 137 -2.09 4.93 -8.05
C GLY A 137 -0.62 4.60 -7.80
N SER A 138 0.05 3.92 -8.74
CA SER A 138 1.49 3.60 -8.65
C SER A 138 2.37 4.86 -8.72
N VAL A 139 1.95 5.89 -9.45
CA VAL A 139 2.63 7.21 -9.48
C VAL A 139 2.64 7.81 -8.08
N MET A 140 1.49 7.79 -7.40
CA MET A 140 1.40 8.33 -6.04
C MET A 140 2.20 7.48 -5.04
N CYS A 141 2.20 6.16 -5.21
CA CYS A 141 3.03 5.26 -4.41
C CYS A 141 4.52 5.58 -4.58
N ALA A 142 4.99 5.86 -5.81
CA ALA A 142 6.37 6.24 -6.06
C ALA A 142 6.75 7.54 -5.34
N VAL A 143 5.90 8.56 -5.38
CA VAL A 143 6.14 9.82 -4.65
C VAL A 143 6.34 9.58 -3.16
N VAL A 144 5.45 8.81 -2.54
CA VAL A 144 5.46 8.55 -1.10
C VAL A 144 6.59 7.59 -0.71
N GLY A 145 6.90 6.63 -1.56
CA GLY A 145 7.92 5.60 -1.33
C GLY A 145 9.35 6.13 -1.47
N THR A 146 9.59 7.22 -2.21
CA THR A 146 10.95 7.70 -2.51
C THR A 146 11.37 8.96 -1.76
N ARG A 147 10.57 9.44 -0.80
CA ARG A 147 10.84 10.68 -0.04
C ARG A 147 10.78 10.37 1.43
N SER A 148 11.77 10.72 2.24
CA SER A 148 11.76 10.61 3.70
C SER A 148 10.53 11.29 4.34
N TRP A 149 10.29 11.02 5.63
CA TRP A 149 9.15 11.61 6.32
C TRP A 149 9.16 13.15 6.32
N PRO A 150 10.28 13.84 6.62
CA PRO A 150 10.34 15.30 6.56
C PRO A 150 10.09 15.86 5.15
N GLU A 151 10.64 15.21 4.12
CA GLU A 151 10.40 15.60 2.72
C GLU A 151 8.93 15.46 2.35
N LEU A 152 8.27 14.39 2.82
CA LEU A 152 6.85 14.15 2.57
C LEU A 152 5.94 15.14 3.30
N GLN A 153 6.29 15.56 4.53
CA GLN A 153 5.56 16.61 5.23
C GLN A 153 5.72 17.95 4.52
N SER A 154 6.96 18.35 4.21
CA SER A 154 7.26 19.58 3.48
C SER A 154 6.50 19.64 2.14
N PHE A 155 6.41 18.50 1.46
CA PHE A 155 5.66 18.32 0.23
C PHE A 155 4.16 18.63 0.35
N PHE A 156 3.53 18.30 1.48
CA PHE A 156 2.08 18.52 1.69
C PHE A 156 1.75 19.82 2.43
N GLU A 157 2.67 20.36 3.22
CA GLU A 157 2.45 21.52 4.09
C GLU A 157 2.86 22.86 3.42
N GLY A 158 3.80 22.87 2.46
CA GLY A 158 4.34 24.12 1.87
C GLY A 158 3.51 24.68 0.71
N SER A 159 2.87 25.84 0.86
CA SER A 159 1.94 26.39 -0.14
C SER A 159 2.53 26.61 -1.55
N TRP A 160 3.74 27.18 -1.66
CA TRP A 160 4.38 27.45 -2.96
C TRP A 160 4.96 26.21 -3.64
N HIS A 161 5.70 25.38 -2.88
CA HIS A 161 6.26 24.14 -3.40
C HIS A 161 5.16 23.12 -3.71
N ALA A 162 4.11 23.06 -2.90
CA ALA A 162 2.94 22.26 -3.19
C ALA A 162 2.27 22.74 -4.47
N LEU A 163 2.07 24.05 -4.71
CA LEU A 163 1.46 24.54 -5.96
C LEU A 163 2.24 24.17 -7.22
N GLN A 164 3.56 24.42 -7.24
CA GLN A 164 4.42 24.04 -8.37
C GLN A 164 4.43 22.52 -8.57
N PHE A 165 4.39 21.76 -7.48
CA PHE A 165 4.34 20.31 -7.53
C PHE A 165 2.95 19.77 -7.90
N PHE A 166 1.85 20.41 -7.49
CA PHE A 166 0.49 20.12 -7.93
C PHE A 166 0.35 20.38 -9.43
N ASP A 167 1.02 21.41 -9.95
CA ASP A 167 1.13 21.66 -11.39
C ASP A 167 1.98 20.58 -12.08
N GLN A 168 3.12 20.19 -11.50
CA GLN A 168 3.94 19.07 -12.00
C GLN A 168 3.17 17.74 -12.01
N MET A 169 2.44 17.43 -10.93
CA MET A 169 1.58 16.24 -10.82
C MET A 169 0.36 16.35 -11.69
N GLY A 170 -0.24 17.53 -11.84
CA GLY A 170 -1.26 17.80 -12.84
C GLY A 170 -0.70 17.48 -14.24
N GLY A 171 0.53 17.89 -14.52
CA GLY A 171 1.27 17.53 -15.71
C GLY A 171 1.50 16.02 -15.85
N ILE A 172 1.86 15.31 -14.78
CA ILE A 172 2.04 13.85 -14.80
C ILE A 172 0.70 13.15 -15.00
N PHE A 173 -0.34 13.51 -14.25
CA PHE A 173 -1.69 12.94 -14.35
C PHE A 173 -2.35 13.24 -15.69
N THR A 174 -2.14 14.43 -16.26
CA THR A 174 -2.59 14.74 -17.62
C THR A 174 -1.81 13.93 -18.65
N THR A 175 -0.48 13.79 -18.52
CA THR A 175 0.29 12.88 -19.39
C THR A 175 -0.18 11.44 -19.23
N VAL A 176 -0.36 10.91 -18.01
CA VAL A 176 -0.89 9.56 -17.76
C VAL A 176 -2.29 9.41 -18.34
N LYS A 177 -3.17 10.41 -18.20
CA LYS A 177 -4.52 10.40 -18.79
C LYS A 177 -4.44 10.36 -20.31
N ARG A 178 -3.65 11.23 -20.94
CA ARG A 178 -3.50 11.29 -22.40
C ARG A 178 -2.83 10.05 -22.96
N VAL A 179 -1.87 9.49 -22.23
CA VAL A 179 -1.37 8.14 -22.45
C VAL A 179 -2.61 7.24 -22.42
N MET A 180 -3.25 6.98 -21.29
CA MET A 180 -4.40 6.08 -21.17
C MET A 180 -5.62 6.36 -22.09
N THR A 181 -5.73 7.47 -22.83
CA THR A 181 -6.86 7.72 -23.75
C THR A 181 -6.48 7.97 -25.22
N GLN A 182 -5.26 8.40 -25.55
CA GLN A 182 -4.90 8.90 -26.90
C GLN A 182 -3.74 8.15 -27.57
N GLY A 183 -3.06 7.21 -26.91
CA GLY A 183 -2.11 6.30 -27.58
C GLY A 183 -0.79 6.93 -28.05
N ALA A 184 -0.42 8.14 -27.61
CA ALA A 184 0.70 8.88 -28.18
C ALA A 184 2.09 8.38 -27.68
N VAL A 185 2.90 7.82 -28.58
CA VAL A 185 4.25 7.29 -28.27
C VAL A 185 5.20 8.36 -27.70
N HIS A 186 5.11 9.62 -28.15
CA HIS A 186 5.94 10.70 -27.60
C HIS A 186 5.65 11.01 -26.12
N GLU A 187 4.47 10.66 -25.62
CA GLU A 187 4.09 10.98 -24.23
C GLU A 187 4.71 10.02 -23.21
N ILE A 188 5.10 8.81 -23.60
CA ILE A 188 5.71 7.84 -22.66
C ILE A 188 7.15 8.21 -22.32
N GLN A 189 7.94 8.68 -23.29
CA GLN A 189 9.29 9.18 -23.03
C GLN A 189 9.25 10.40 -22.12
N HIS A 190 8.26 11.27 -22.32
CA HIS A 190 8.03 12.42 -21.46
C HIS A 190 7.59 12.00 -20.04
N LEU A 191 6.73 11.00 -19.92
CA LEU A 191 6.35 10.42 -18.62
C LEU A 191 7.55 9.78 -17.92
N GLN A 192 8.35 8.98 -18.63
CA GLN A 192 9.57 8.38 -18.12
C GLN A 192 10.55 9.45 -17.61
N TRP A 193 10.76 10.53 -18.38
CA TRP A 193 11.61 11.64 -17.96
C TRP A 193 11.10 12.32 -16.68
N LYS A 194 9.80 12.63 -16.60
CA LYS A 194 9.18 13.18 -15.39
C LYS A 194 9.34 12.25 -14.20
N LEU A 195 9.11 10.94 -14.39
CA LEU A 195 9.21 9.94 -13.32
C LEU A 195 10.65 9.73 -12.86
N ARG A 196 11.64 9.74 -13.78
CA ARG A 196 13.06 9.67 -13.44
C ARG A 196 13.48 10.81 -12.51
N ASN A 197 13.07 12.04 -12.83
CA ASN A 197 13.31 13.21 -11.99
C ASN A 197 12.53 13.14 -10.67
N LEU A 198 11.33 12.56 -10.68
CA LEU A 198 10.48 12.44 -9.49
C LEU A 198 11.02 11.45 -8.46
N THR A 199 11.59 10.34 -8.94
CA THR A 199 12.07 9.22 -8.11
C THR A 199 13.59 9.18 -7.99
N ASN A 200 14.34 10.11 -8.59
CA ASN A 200 15.81 10.15 -8.60
C ASN A 200 16.47 8.82 -8.98
N ASN A 201 15.87 8.09 -9.95
CA ASN A 201 16.31 6.74 -10.35
C ASN A 201 16.47 5.73 -9.20
N LEU A 202 15.76 5.91 -8.08
CA LEU A 202 15.81 4.97 -6.97
C LEU A 202 15.22 3.61 -7.35
N THR A 203 15.84 2.56 -6.84
CA THR A 203 15.34 1.20 -6.85
C THR A 203 14.40 0.94 -5.68
N PHE A 204 13.66 -0.16 -5.70
CA PHE A 204 12.80 -0.54 -4.57
C PHE A 204 13.59 -0.75 -3.28
N GLN A 205 14.80 -1.33 -3.36
CA GLN A 205 15.66 -1.52 -2.19
C GLN A 205 16.16 -0.18 -1.65
N GLU A 206 16.72 0.69 -2.50
CA GLU A 206 17.23 1.99 -2.08
C GLU A 206 16.12 2.86 -1.45
N ALA A 207 14.92 2.85 -2.04
CA ALA A 207 13.77 3.56 -1.48
C ALA A 207 13.34 3.00 -0.12
N PHE A 208 13.38 1.68 0.06
CA PHE A 208 13.11 1.04 1.35
C PHE A 208 14.18 1.39 2.39
N ASP A 209 15.45 1.43 2.03
CA ASP A 209 16.55 1.75 2.94
C ASP A 209 16.48 3.21 3.43
N ILE A 210 16.12 4.14 2.55
CA ILE A 210 15.95 5.56 2.89
C ILE A 210 14.73 5.79 3.77
N THR A 211 13.60 5.15 3.44
CA THR A 211 12.30 5.53 4.00
C THR A 211 11.74 4.56 5.03
N GLY A 212 12.25 3.34 5.05
CA GLY A 212 11.65 2.19 5.73
C GLY A 212 10.30 1.75 5.14
N ARG A 213 9.72 2.42 4.14
CA ARG A 213 8.39 2.09 3.62
C ARG A 213 8.47 1.00 2.57
N ILE A 214 7.52 0.07 2.65
CA ILE A 214 7.37 -1.03 1.71
C ILE A 214 6.50 -0.53 0.55
N LEU A 215 7.15 -0.25 -0.57
CA LEU A 215 6.52 0.16 -1.82
C LEU A 215 6.18 -1.06 -2.67
N GLY A 216 4.91 -1.18 -3.08
CA GLY A 216 4.41 -2.19 -4.02
C GLY A 216 3.88 -1.58 -5.31
N ILE A 217 4.32 -2.07 -6.46
CA ILE A 217 3.76 -1.66 -7.77
C ILE A 217 3.32 -2.91 -8.54
N THR A 218 2.10 -2.90 -9.04
CA THR A 218 1.58 -4.03 -9.82
C THR A 218 1.82 -3.86 -11.31
N VAL A 219 2.25 -4.94 -11.95
CA VAL A 219 2.42 -5.03 -13.40
C VAL A 219 1.89 -6.37 -13.92
N CYS A 220 1.39 -6.39 -15.16
CA CYS A 220 0.94 -7.61 -15.82
C CYS A 220 1.76 -7.86 -17.09
N SER A 221 1.92 -9.13 -17.45
CA SER A 221 2.57 -9.50 -18.70
C SER A 221 1.54 -9.49 -19.84
N PRO A 222 1.93 -9.16 -21.09
CA PRO A 222 1.08 -9.39 -22.25
C PRO A 222 0.91 -10.89 -22.56
N ARG A 223 1.71 -11.78 -21.96
CA ARG A 223 1.63 -13.23 -22.18
C ARG A 223 0.48 -13.83 -21.37
N LYS A 224 -0.41 -14.59 -22.02
CA LYS A 224 -1.67 -15.13 -21.45
C LYS A 224 -1.51 -15.97 -20.17
N HIS A 225 -0.39 -16.67 -20.00
CA HIS A 225 -0.18 -17.60 -18.89
C HIS A 225 0.76 -17.06 -17.80
N GLU A 226 1.22 -15.82 -17.95
CA GLU A 226 2.13 -15.22 -17.00
C GLU A 226 1.35 -14.38 -15.98
N PRO A 227 1.42 -14.71 -14.67
CA PRO A 227 0.59 -14.07 -13.68
C PRO A 227 1.02 -12.61 -13.42
N PRO A 228 0.08 -11.75 -12.96
CA PRO A 228 0.40 -10.43 -12.44
C PRO A 228 1.47 -10.47 -11.35
N ARG A 229 2.34 -9.47 -11.31
CA ARG A 229 3.40 -9.34 -10.31
C ARG A 229 3.21 -8.10 -9.45
N CYS A 230 3.46 -8.24 -8.15
CA CYS A 230 3.64 -7.11 -7.24
C CYS A 230 5.15 -6.90 -7.01
N LEU A 231 5.72 -5.91 -7.69
CA LEU A 231 7.12 -5.52 -7.56
C LEU A 231 7.32 -4.76 -6.25
N ASN A 232 8.32 -5.15 -5.47
CA ASN A 232 8.68 -4.53 -4.19
C ASN A 232 10.14 -4.83 -3.84
N TYR A 233 10.62 -4.36 -2.68
CA TYR A 233 12.01 -4.56 -2.26
C TYR A 233 12.41 -6.04 -2.06
N LEU A 234 11.46 -6.94 -1.76
CA LEU A 234 11.74 -8.39 -1.64
C LEU A 234 11.71 -9.09 -2.99
N THR A 235 10.71 -8.79 -3.82
CA THR A 235 10.48 -9.51 -5.08
C THR A 235 11.28 -8.96 -6.25
N SER A 236 11.67 -7.69 -6.19
CA SER A 236 12.34 -6.94 -7.28
C SER A 236 13.21 -5.80 -6.74
N PRO A 237 14.17 -6.08 -5.83
CA PRO A 237 14.95 -5.07 -5.10
C PRO A 237 15.66 -4.07 -6.02
N HIS A 238 16.22 -4.55 -7.13
CA HIS A 238 17.08 -3.79 -8.03
C HIS A 238 16.31 -3.04 -9.12
N VAL A 239 15.00 -3.24 -9.26
CA VAL A 239 14.20 -2.56 -10.29
C VAL A 239 14.07 -1.08 -9.94
N VAL A 240 14.34 -0.21 -10.92
CA VAL A 240 14.16 1.24 -10.76
C VAL A 240 12.68 1.60 -10.82
N ILE A 241 12.23 2.37 -9.83
CA ILE A 241 10.81 2.61 -9.56
C ILE A 241 10.12 3.29 -10.75
N TRP A 242 10.77 4.25 -11.41
CA TRP A 242 10.19 4.92 -12.58
C TRP A 242 9.81 3.94 -13.69
N SER A 243 10.59 2.86 -13.90
CA SER A 243 10.31 1.87 -14.95
C SER A 243 9.10 1.00 -14.59
N ALA A 244 8.99 0.61 -13.32
CA ALA A 244 7.83 -0.11 -12.79
C ALA A 244 6.54 0.73 -12.88
N VAL A 245 6.59 2.01 -12.51
CA VAL A 245 5.45 2.94 -12.65
C VAL A 245 5.07 3.10 -14.12
N THR A 246 6.05 3.29 -15.01
CA THR A 246 5.79 3.44 -16.45
C THR A 246 5.10 2.20 -17.01
N ALA A 247 5.60 1.01 -16.69
CA ALA A 247 4.97 -0.26 -17.07
C ALA A 247 3.56 -0.40 -16.50
N SER A 248 3.36 -0.02 -15.23
CA SER A 248 2.05 -0.05 -14.58
C SER A 248 1.05 0.93 -15.20
N CYS A 249 1.49 1.99 -15.87
CA CYS A 249 0.63 2.95 -16.58
C CYS A 249 0.41 2.62 -18.06
N ALA A 250 1.08 1.61 -18.61
CA ALA A 250 1.00 1.25 -20.03
C ALA A 250 -0.28 0.46 -20.32
N PHE A 251 -1.37 1.16 -20.64
CA PHE A 251 -2.70 0.55 -20.79
C PHE A 251 -2.80 -0.40 -22.01
N PRO A 252 -3.33 -1.64 -21.85
CA PRO A 252 -3.50 -2.61 -22.93
C PRO A 252 -4.25 -2.05 -24.15
N GLY A 253 -3.73 -2.29 -25.36
CA GLY A 253 -4.37 -1.91 -26.62
C GLY A 253 -4.21 -0.43 -26.99
N LEU A 254 -3.78 0.41 -26.05
CA LEU A 254 -3.43 1.81 -26.30
C LEU A 254 -1.91 2.03 -26.29
N PHE A 255 -1.15 1.20 -25.56
CA PHE A 255 0.32 1.29 -25.48
C PHE A 255 1.02 -0.04 -25.66
N GLU A 256 2.24 0.08 -26.18
CA GLU A 256 3.23 -0.98 -26.17
C GLU A 256 3.66 -1.29 -24.73
N ALA A 257 3.70 -2.58 -24.40
CA ALA A 257 4.19 -3.04 -23.12
C ALA A 257 5.65 -2.57 -22.91
N GLN A 258 5.97 -2.13 -21.70
CA GLN A 258 7.23 -1.50 -21.33
C GLN A 258 8.19 -2.51 -20.70
N GLU A 259 9.49 -2.30 -20.91
CA GLU A 259 10.52 -3.08 -20.24
C GLU A 259 10.77 -2.55 -18.82
N LEU A 260 11.03 -3.48 -17.89
CA LEU A 260 11.49 -3.11 -16.56
C LEU A 260 13.00 -2.89 -16.59
N MET A 261 13.45 -1.82 -15.94
CA MET A 261 14.86 -1.48 -15.83
C MET A 261 15.33 -1.76 -14.40
N ALA A 262 16.60 -2.08 -14.22
CA ALA A 262 17.22 -2.33 -12.93
C ALA A 262 18.62 -1.71 -12.86
N LYS A 263 19.10 -1.46 -11.64
CA LYS A 263 20.52 -1.14 -11.44
C LYS A 263 21.31 -2.43 -11.31
N ASP A 264 22.41 -2.52 -12.06
CA ASP A 264 23.37 -3.61 -11.87
C ASP A 264 24.30 -3.34 -10.67
N ARG A 265 25.33 -4.19 -10.50
CA ARG A 265 26.31 -4.06 -9.40
C ARG A 265 27.19 -2.82 -9.52
N THR A 266 27.31 -2.24 -10.71
CA THR A 266 28.08 -1.02 -10.98
C THR A 266 27.24 0.24 -10.78
N GLY A 267 25.92 0.09 -10.63
CA GLY A 267 24.96 1.19 -10.48
C GLY A 267 24.37 1.65 -11.81
N GLU A 268 24.77 1.04 -12.93
CA GLU A 268 24.27 1.36 -14.26
C GLU A 268 22.86 0.80 -14.48
N ILE A 269 22.05 1.54 -15.24
CA ILE A 269 20.66 1.16 -15.51
C ILE A 269 20.62 0.23 -16.72
N VAL A 270 20.24 -1.02 -16.48
CA VAL A 270 20.17 -2.11 -17.48
C VAL A 270 18.77 -2.76 -17.52
N PRO A 271 18.41 -3.48 -18.59
CA PRO A 271 17.25 -4.36 -18.60
C PRO A 271 17.17 -5.31 -17.39
N TYR A 272 16.03 -5.37 -16.71
CA TYR A 272 15.83 -6.25 -15.56
C TYR A 272 15.78 -7.73 -15.94
N HIS A 273 15.24 -8.03 -17.12
CA HIS A 273 15.23 -9.38 -17.68
C HIS A 273 16.07 -9.39 -18.94
N PRO A 274 17.31 -9.90 -18.90
CA PRO A 274 18.08 -10.05 -20.11
C PRO A 274 17.34 -11.00 -21.07
N PRO A 275 17.46 -10.79 -22.39
CA PRO A 275 16.82 -11.66 -23.37
C PRO A 275 17.24 -13.12 -23.15
N PHE A 276 16.27 -14.04 -23.25
CA PHE A 276 16.56 -15.47 -23.26
C PHE A 276 17.35 -15.79 -24.53
N ASN A 277 18.67 -15.99 -24.42
CA ASN A 277 19.49 -16.57 -25.46
C ASN A 277 19.64 -18.06 -25.17
N LEU A 278 18.59 -18.83 -25.43
CA LEU A 278 18.67 -20.27 -25.53
C LEU A 278 18.44 -20.58 -27.01
N ASP A 279 19.50 -21.05 -27.67
CA ASP A 279 19.62 -21.48 -29.06
C ASP A 279 19.95 -20.39 -30.13
N PRO A 280 21.19 -20.39 -30.67
CA PRO A 280 21.62 -19.47 -31.73
C PRO A 280 20.94 -19.68 -33.10
N GLU A 281 20.23 -20.79 -33.30
CA GLU A 281 19.76 -21.21 -34.63
C GLU A 281 18.26 -20.89 -34.88
N GLU A 282 17.50 -20.47 -33.87
CA GLU A 282 16.10 -20.02 -34.02
C GLU A 282 15.86 -18.54 -33.63
N SER A 283 16.92 -17.79 -33.34
CA SER A 283 16.82 -16.43 -32.81
C SER A 283 16.69 -15.36 -33.90
N SER A 284 15.49 -15.15 -34.46
CA SER A 284 15.20 -13.95 -35.24
C SER A 284 14.50 -12.83 -34.46
N VAL A 285 14.07 -13.04 -33.20
CA VAL A 285 13.77 -11.94 -32.25
C VAL A 285 14.01 -12.42 -30.82
N ALA A 286 15.10 -12.01 -30.19
CA ALA A 286 15.27 -12.11 -28.74
C ALA A 286 14.10 -11.39 -28.05
N SER A 287 13.10 -12.14 -27.57
CA SER A 287 11.85 -11.53 -27.09
C SER A 287 12.06 -10.84 -25.74
N VAL A 288 12.28 -9.52 -25.79
CA VAL A 288 12.36 -8.67 -24.61
C VAL A 288 11.11 -8.84 -23.76
N ARG A 289 11.28 -9.14 -22.47
CA ARG A 289 10.15 -9.33 -21.55
C ARG A 289 9.58 -7.97 -21.17
N ARG A 290 8.33 -7.76 -21.55
CA ARG A 290 7.62 -6.49 -21.40
C ARG A 290 6.41 -6.63 -20.49
N TRP A 291 5.98 -5.51 -19.92
CA TRP A 291 4.99 -5.40 -18.87
C TRP A 291 4.01 -4.26 -19.17
N ARG A 292 2.78 -4.40 -18.70
CA ARG A 292 1.69 -3.45 -18.96
C ARG A 292 0.84 -3.23 -17.72
N ASP A 293 -0.07 -2.27 -17.82
CA ASP A 293 -1.05 -1.96 -16.79
C ASP A 293 -1.92 -3.20 -16.51
N GLY A 294 -1.99 -3.56 -15.23
CA GLY A 294 -2.74 -4.69 -14.72
C GLY A 294 -4.12 -4.34 -14.17
N SER A 295 -4.54 -3.07 -14.20
CA SER A 295 -5.78 -2.61 -13.57
C SER A 295 -7.04 -3.34 -14.04
N LEU A 296 -7.04 -3.89 -15.25
CA LEU A 296 -8.13 -4.71 -15.79
C LEU A 296 -8.08 -6.19 -15.34
N GLU A 297 -6.90 -6.72 -15.01
CA GLU A 297 -6.67 -8.14 -14.69
C GLU A 297 -6.55 -8.36 -13.16
N MET A 298 -5.77 -7.50 -12.49
CA MET A 298 -5.58 -7.47 -11.04
C MET A 298 -5.24 -6.03 -10.60
N ASP A 299 -6.26 -5.27 -10.20
CA ASP A 299 -6.10 -3.87 -9.81
C ASP A 299 -5.24 -3.69 -8.55
N LEU A 300 -5.42 -4.54 -7.52
CA LEU A 300 -4.73 -4.37 -6.23
C LEU A 300 -4.20 -5.71 -5.68
N PRO A 301 -2.92 -5.80 -5.24
CA PRO A 301 -2.26 -7.06 -4.91
C PRO A 301 -2.54 -7.53 -3.47
N MET A 302 -3.81 -7.64 -3.08
CA MET A 302 -4.20 -7.93 -1.68
C MET A 302 -3.67 -9.28 -1.18
N ILE A 303 -3.64 -10.31 -2.03
CA ILE A 303 -3.17 -11.66 -1.66
C ILE A 303 -1.65 -11.64 -1.43
N GLN A 304 -0.89 -11.07 -2.36
CA GLN A 304 0.57 -10.99 -2.25
C GLN A 304 0.99 -10.16 -1.03
N LEU A 305 0.25 -9.10 -0.70
CA LEU A 305 0.53 -8.29 0.50
C LEU A 305 0.18 -9.02 1.81
N LYS A 306 -0.87 -9.86 1.81
CA LYS A 306 -1.17 -10.76 2.95
C LYS A 306 0.00 -11.70 3.19
N GLU A 307 0.48 -12.36 2.13
CA GLU A 307 1.51 -13.40 2.22
C GLU A 307 2.88 -12.83 2.55
N LEU A 308 3.34 -11.81 1.82
CA LEU A 308 4.70 -11.27 1.97
C LEU A 308 4.87 -10.39 3.20
N PHE A 309 3.82 -9.67 3.58
CA PHE A 309 3.94 -8.60 4.58
C PHE A 309 2.94 -8.73 5.73
N ASN A 310 2.21 -9.84 5.85
CA ASN A 310 1.27 -10.10 6.92
C ASN A 310 0.25 -8.96 7.11
N VAL A 311 -0.33 -8.52 5.98
CA VAL A 311 -1.35 -7.47 5.96
C VAL A 311 -2.73 -8.08 6.13
N ASN A 312 -3.46 -7.66 7.15
CA ASN A 312 -4.83 -8.11 7.38
C ASN A 312 -5.85 -6.96 7.41
N HIS A 313 -5.40 -5.73 7.19
CA HIS A 313 -6.24 -4.54 7.11
C HIS A 313 -5.81 -3.65 5.94
N PHE A 314 -6.79 -3.21 5.15
CA PHE A 314 -6.54 -2.46 3.91
C PHE A 314 -7.32 -1.15 3.93
N ILE A 315 -6.61 -0.06 3.71
CA ILE A 315 -7.19 1.24 3.35
C ILE A 315 -7.13 1.31 1.84
N VAL A 316 -8.29 1.40 1.18
CA VAL A 316 -8.35 1.40 -0.29
C VAL A 316 -8.87 2.76 -0.77
N SER A 317 -8.04 3.47 -1.55
CA SER A 317 -8.49 4.60 -2.35
C SER A 317 -8.83 4.09 -3.74
N GLN A 318 -10.13 3.96 -4.02
CA GLN A 318 -10.64 3.41 -5.27
C GLN A 318 -11.02 4.54 -6.23
N ALA A 319 -10.31 4.63 -7.34
CA ALA A 319 -10.47 5.62 -8.39
C ALA A 319 -11.04 5.05 -9.70
N ASN A 320 -11.28 3.73 -9.79
CA ASN A 320 -11.82 3.10 -11.00
C ASN A 320 -13.32 3.42 -11.20
N PRO A 321 -13.71 4.16 -12.26
CA PRO A 321 -15.11 4.51 -12.51
C PRO A 321 -15.97 3.28 -12.86
N HIS A 322 -15.37 2.24 -13.46
CA HIS A 322 -16.08 1.00 -13.83
C HIS A 322 -16.38 0.09 -12.63
N ILE A 323 -15.69 0.27 -11.50
CA ILE A 323 -15.95 -0.45 -10.25
C ILE A 323 -17.08 0.23 -9.47
N ALA A 324 -17.40 1.51 -9.73
CA ALA A 324 -18.46 2.22 -9.02
C ALA A 324 -19.87 1.59 -9.16
N PRO A 325 -20.31 1.11 -10.35
CA PRO A 325 -21.55 0.34 -10.48
C PRO A 325 -21.50 -0.99 -9.72
N LEU A 326 -20.37 -1.71 -9.78
CA LEU A 326 -20.20 -2.99 -9.09
C LEU A 326 -20.18 -2.85 -7.57
N LEU A 327 -19.56 -1.77 -7.04
CA LEU A 327 -19.60 -1.42 -5.63
C LEU A 327 -21.02 -1.06 -5.18
N ARG A 328 -21.72 -0.22 -5.94
CA ARG A 328 -23.13 0.12 -5.66
C ARG A 328 -24.04 -1.13 -5.69
N MET A 329 -23.79 -2.04 -6.61
CA MET A 329 -24.54 -3.31 -6.69
C MET A 329 -24.21 -4.24 -5.51
N LYS A 330 -22.93 -4.31 -5.09
CA LYS A 330 -22.54 -5.03 -3.86
C LYS A 330 -23.17 -4.43 -2.61
N GLU A 331 -23.27 -3.11 -2.52
CA GLU A 331 -23.96 -2.42 -1.43
C GLU A 331 -25.46 -2.71 -1.43
N PHE A 332 -26.11 -2.73 -2.60
CA PHE A 332 -27.51 -3.08 -2.74
C PHE A 332 -27.79 -4.53 -2.33
N VAL A 333 -26.99 -5.48 -2.82
CA VAL A 333 -27.15 -6.90 -2.48
C VAL A 333 -26.85 -7.19 -0.99
N ARG A 334 -25.87 -6.49 -0.39
CA ARG A 334 -25.62 -6.57 1.06
C ARG A 334 -26.76 -5.96 1.88
N ALA A 335 -27.33 -4.84 1.44
CA ALA A 335 -28.50 -4.23 2.08
C ALA A 335 -29.75 -5.13 2.00
N SER A 336 -29.85 -5.99 0.98
CA SER A 336 -30.89 -7.01 0.83
C SER A 336 -30.55 -8.36 1.48
N GLY A 337 -29.47 -8.46 2.27
CA GLY A 337 -29.11 -9.68 3.01
C GLY A 337 -28.39 -10.77 2.21
N GLY A 338 -27.98 -10.50 0.96
CA GLY A 338 -27.28 -11.46 0.12
C GLY A 338 -25.76 -11.49 0.37
N ARG A 339 -25.19 -12.67 0.64
CA ARG A 339 -23.74 -12.91 0.56
C ARG A 339 -23.35 -13.24 -0.88
N PHE A 340 -22.72 -12.31 -1.58
CA PHE A 340 -22.01 -12.66 -2.81
C PHE A 340 -20.69 -13.35 -2.46
N ALA A 341 -20.66 -14.67 -2.63
CA ALA A 341 -19.41 -15.41 -2.71
C ALA A 341 -18.79 -15.11 -4.08
N ALA A 342 -17.79 -14.24 -4.11
CA ALA A 342 -16.82 -14.24 -5.21
C ALA A 342 -15.57 -14.92 -4.68
N LYS A 343 -15.20 -16.04 -5.29
CA LYS A 343 -13.89 -16.68 -5.11
C LYS A 343 -12.79 -15.63 -5.23
N VAL A 344 -11.90 -15.68 -4.25
CA VAL A 344 -10.65 -14.92 -4.10
C VAL A 344 -9.79 -15.05 -5.35
#